data_AF-A0A7J2Y653-F1
#
_entry.id   AF-A0A7J2Y653-F1
#
_cell.length_a   1.000
_cell.length_b   1.000
_cell.length_c   1.000
_cell.angle_alpha   90.00
_cell.angle_beta   90.00
_cell.angle_gamma   90.00
#
_symmetry.space_group_name_H-M   'P 1'
#
loop_
_entity.id
_entity.type
_entity.pdbx_description
1 polymer ?
#
loop_
_entity_poly.entity_id
_entity_poly.type
_entity_poly.pdbx_seq_one_letter_code
_entity_poly.pdbx_strand_id
1 'polypeptide(L)'
;MDRKALRPFAWAFALGAFVPLSWVLELTLGPGVPVFIAASLGIVPLAWFMGLATEELGKHAGPGVGGLLNATFGNLTELIIAFFAIAGGHPEVAQASITGSIIGNILLVLGLSMVAGGLRHKA
;
A
#
# COMPACT_ATOMS: atom_id res chain seq x y z
N MET A 1 -4.34 27.81 6.75
CA MET A 1 -3.72 26.59 6.18
C MET A 1 -3.87 26.67 4.66
N ASP A 2 -2.76 26.78 3.92
CA ASP A 2 -2.79 26.93 2.46
C ASP A 2 -3.23 25.62 1.81
N ARG A 3 -4.46 25.60 1.27
CA ARG A 3 -5.03 24.41 0.60
C ARG A 3 -4.23 23.99 -0.63
N LYS A 4 -3.40 24.86 -1.22
CA LYS A 4 -2.57 24.52 -2.39
C LYS A 4 -1.49 23.50 -2.06
N ALA A 5 -0.94 23.54 -0.85
CA ALA A 5 0.10 22.61 -0.41
C ALA A 5 -0.40 21.16 -0.26
N LEU A 6 -1.69 20.96 0.00
CA LEU A 6 -2.30 19.64 0.19
C LEU A 6 -2.80 18.99 -1.10
N ARG A 7 -2.87 19.74 -2.21
CA ARG A 7 -3.39 19.25 -3.50
C ARG A 7 -2.69 17.98 -4.01
N PRO A 8 -1.35 17.83 -3.92
CA PRO A 8 -0.68 16.62 -4.36
C PRO A 8 -1.09 15.36 -3.57
N PHE A 9 -1.56 15.54 -2.33
CA PHE A 9 -1.97 14.47 -1.43
C PHE A 9 -3.49 14.30 -1.36
N ALA A 10 -4.26 15.04 -2.15
CA ALA A 10 -5.72 15.00 -2.13
C ALA A 10 -6.27 13.59 -2.38
N TRP A 11 -5.62 12.82 -3.27
CA TRP A 11 -5.98 11.42 -3.53
C TRP A 11 -5.80 10.55 -2.29
N ALA A 12 -4.75 10.78 -1.50
CA ALA A 12 -4.46 10.00 -0.30
C ALA A 12 -5.46 10.30 0.81
N PHE A 13 -5.88 11.56 0.95
CA PHE A 13 -6.96 11.93 1.88
C PHE A 13 -8.32 11.39 1.42
N ALA A 14 -8.61 11.42 0.12
CA ALA A 14 -9.84 10.88 -0.43
C ALA A 14 -9.97 9.37 -0.18
N LEU A 15 -8.89 8.61 -0.43
CA LEU A 15 -8.85 7.18 -0.12
C LEU A 15 -8.77 6.93 1.40
N GLY A 16 -8.12 7.79 2.16
CA GLY A 16 -8.02 7.69 3.62
C GLY A 16 -9.38 7.76 4.31
N ALA A 17 -10.36 8.45 3.71
CA ALA A 17 -11.75 8.46 4.19
C ALA A 17 -12.40 7.07 4.20
N PHE A 18 -11.89 6.11 3.41
CA PHE A 18 -12.39 4.74 3.42
C PHE A 18 -12.01 3.96 4.68
N VAL A 19 -11.00 4.40 5.45
CA VAL A 19 -10.62 3.78 6.73
C VAL A 19 -11.76 3.89 7.75
N PRO A 20 -12.23 5.09 8.16
CA PRO A 20 -13.36 5.18 9.08
C PRO A 20 -14.66 4.65 8.45
N LEU A 21 -14.83 4.77 7.12
CA LEU A 21 -15.99 4.19 6.43
C LEU A 21 -16.04 2.67 6.59
N SER A 22 -14.91 1.97 6.50
CA SER A 22 -14.85 0.52 6.69
C SER A 22 -15.38 0.10 8.07
N TRP A 23 -15.07 0.87 9.12
CA TRP A 23 -15.57 0.61 10.46
C TRP A 23 -17.07 0.88 10.57
N VAL A 24 -17.56 1.97 9.98
CA VAL A 24 -19.01 2.26 9.96
C VAL A 24 -19.76 1.15 9.21
N LEU A 25 -19.22 0.67 8.09
CA LEU A 25 -19.83 -0.43 7.32
C LEU A 25 -19.83 -1.74 8.12
N GLU A 26 -18.74 -2.08 8.81
CA GLU A 26 -18.67 -3.26 9.66
C GLU A 26 -19.73 -3.21 10.77
N LEU A 27 -19.90 -2.05 11.42
CA LEU A 27 -20.86 -1.87 12.51
C LEU A 27 -22.33 -1.87 12.06
N THR A 28 -22.60 -1.51 10.80
CA THR A 28 -23.98 -1.34 10.28
C THR A 28 -24.44 -2.52 9.44
N LEU A 29 -23.56 -3.09 8.63
CA LEU A 29 -23.85 -4.18 7.69
C LEU A 29 -23.25 -5.52 8.11
N GLY A 30 -22.30 -5.52 9.04
CA GLY A 30 -21.51 -6.70 9.39
C GLY A 30 -20.42 -7.02 8.35
N PRO A 31 -19.67 -8.11 8.57
CA PRO A 31 -18.57 -8.51 7.70
C PRO A 31 -19.09 -8.88 6.31
N GLY A 32 -18.40 -8.41 5.27
CA GLY A 32 -18.77 -8.74 3.90
C GLY A 32 -18.02 -7.94 2.84
N VAL A 33 -18.46 -8.09 1.59
CA VAL A 33 -17.85 -7.44 0.41
C VAL A 33 -17.74 -5.91 0.54
N PRO A 34 -18.76 -5.18 1.06
CA PRO A 34 -18.64 -3.72 1.22
C PRO A 34 -17.52 -3.30 2.17
N VAL A 35 -17.37 -4.01 3.30
CA VAL A 35 -16.30 -3.76 4.27
C VAL A 35 -14.95 -4.10 3.66
N PHE A 36 -14.84 -5.25 2.97
CA PHE A 36 -13.61 -5.66 2.31
C PHE A 36 -13.12 -4.63 1.29
N ILE A 37 -14.01 -4.12 0.43
CA ILE A 37 -13.67 -3.09 -0.56
C ILE A 37 -13.25 -1.79 0.13
N ALA A 38 -14.01 -1.33 1.13
CA ALA A 38 -13.68 -0.10 1.84
C ALA A 38 -12.34 -0.20 2.58
N ALA A 39 -12.09 -1.29 3.31
CA ALA A 39 -10.83 -1.54 3.98
C ALA A 39 -9.67 -1.60 2.97
N SER A 40 -9.84 -2.31 1.85
CA SER A 40 -8.82 -2.41 0.79
C SER A 40 -8.43 -1.05 0.21
N LEU A 41 -9.43 -0.20 -0.07
CA LEU A 41 -9.19 1.16 -0.56
C LEU A 41 -8.52 2.05 0.50
N GLY A 42 -8.89 1.89 1.77
CA GLY A 42 -8.28 2.60 2.90
C GLY A 42 -6.81 2.25 3.12
N ILE A 43 -6.40 1.02 2.80
CA ILE A 43 -5.00 0.57 2.93
C ILE A 43 -4.08 1.24 1.90
N VAL A 44 -4.56 1.53 0.68
CA VAL A 44 -3.74 2.10 -0.41
C VAL A 44 -2.93 3.34 0.03
N PRO A 45 -3.53 4.41 0.57
CA PRO A 45 -2.76 5.57 1.02
C PRO A 45 -1.89 5.29 2.24
N LEU A 46 -2.30 4.37 3.13
CA LEU A 46 -1.50 3.99 4.30
C LEU A 46 -0.21 3.30 3.88
N ALA A 47 -0.27 2.40 2.90
CA ALA A 47 0.90 1.73 2.34
C ALA A 47 1.86 2.75 1.69
N TRP A 48 1.33 3.74 0.96
CA TRP A 48 2.12 4.83 0.40
C TRP A 48 2.84 5.65 1.48
N PHE A 49 2.13 6.05 2.54
CA PHE A 49 2.74 6.79 3.65
C PHE A 49 3.80 5.96 4.40
N MET A 50 3.57 4.66 4.58
CA MET A 50 4.56 3.75 5.15
C MET A 50 5.85 3.74 4.32
N GLY A 51 5.73 3.64 2.99
CA GLY A 51 6.87 3.71 2.07
C GLY A 51 7.65 5.02 2.20
N LEU A 52 6.96 6.17 2.18
CA LEU A 52 7.58 7.48 2.36
C LEU A 52 8.31 7.60 3.71
N ALA A 53 7.67 7.15 4.80
CA ALA A 53 8.28 7.18 6.12
C ALA A 53 9.53 6.29 6.18
N THR A 54 9.47 5.12 5.55
CA THR A 54 10.59 4.17 5.49
C THR A 54 11.77 4.74 4.72
N GLU A 55 11.51 5.36 3.58
CA GLU A 55 12.55 6.02 2.77
C GLU A 55 13.21 7.15 3.56
N GLU A 56 12.41 7.97 4.25
CA GLU A 56 12.91 9.12 5.00
C GLU A 56 13.72 8.71 6.24
N LEU A 57 13.27 7.67 6.95
CA LEU A 57 14.05 7.06 8.03
C LEU A 57 15.35 6.44 7.50
N GLY A 58 15.30 5.78 6.34
CA GLY A 58 16.45 5.15 5.69
C GLY A 58 17.58 6.15 5.39
N LYS A 59 17.25 7.38 5.00
CA LYS A 59 18.24 8.46 4.75
C LYS A 59 19.06 8.82 5.99
N HIS A 60 18.48 8.67 7.19
CA HIS A 60 19.12 9.04 8.45
C HIS A 60 19.74 7.84 9.20
N ALA A 61 19.42 6.61 8.81
CA ALA A 61 19.83 5.38 9.50
C ALA A 61 21.15 4.77 9.01
N GLY A 62 21.68 5.25 7.87
CA GLY A 62 22.87 4.71 7.22
C GLY A 62 22.57 3.45 6.37
N PRO A 63 23.48 3.03 5.48
CA PRO A 63 23.16 2.08 4.40
C PRO A 63 22.64 0.71 4.87
N GLY A 64 23.25 0.12 5.90
CA GLY A 64 22.85 -1.19 6.41
C GLY A 64 21.48 -1.19 7.07
N VAL A 65 21.26 -0.24 8.00
CA VAL A 65 19.98 -0.13 8.72
C VAL A 65 18.88 0.38 7.79
N GLY A 66 19.18 1.33 6.90
CA GLY A 66 18.24 1.80 5.87
C GLY A 66 17.80 0.68 4.92
N GLY A 67 18.72 -0.20 4.52
CA GLY A 67 18.40 -1.40 3.75
C GLY A 67 17.46 -2.35 4.50
N LEU A 68 17.72 -2.60 5.79
CA LEU A 68 16.85 -3.41 6.64
C LEU A 68 15.45 -2.80 6.80
N LEU A 69 15.37 -1.49 7.03
CA LEU A 69 14.11 -0.76 7.14
C LEU A 69 13.31 -0.88 5.84
N ASN A 70 13.95 -0.68 4.69
CA ASN A 70 13.28 -0.81 3.40
C ASN A 70 12.79 -2.24 3.13
N ALA A 71 13.58 -3.26 3.44
CA ALA A 71 13.18 -4.65 3.26
C ALA A 71 11.97 -5.03 4.13
N THR A 72 11.89 -4.49 5.35
CA THR A 72 10.84 -4.80 6.32
C THR A 72 9.62 -3.89 6.14
N PHE A 73 9.76 -2.59 6.36
CA PHE A 73 8.67 -1.61 6.32
C PHE A 73 8.19 -1.31 4.89
N GLY A 74 9.07 -1.43 3.89
CA GLY A 74 8.69 -1.27 2.48
C GLY A 74 7.71 -2.33 1.98
N ASN A 75 7.70 -3.52 2.61
CA ASN A 75 6.76 -4.60 2.31
C ASN A 75 5.84 -4.95 3.49
N LEU A 76 5.81 -4.10 4.53
CA LEU A 76 5.12 -4.44 5.79
C LEU A 76 3.61 -4.60 5.59
N THR A 77 3.02 -3.86 4.65
CA THR A 77 1.59 -4.01 4.32
C THR A 77 1.28 -5.43 3.87
N GLU A 78 2.08 -6.01 2.98
CA GLU A 78 1.88 -7.38 2.51
C GLU A 78 2.13 -8.39 3.64
N LEU A 79 3.15 -8.17 4.46
CA LEU A 79 3.45 -9.03 5.61
C LEU A 79 2.30 -9.04 6.63
N ILE A 80 1.68 -7.89 6.92
CA ILE A 80 0.54 -7.79 7.83
C ILE A 80 -0.67 -8.54 7.26
N ILE A 81 -0.99 -8.34 5.97
CA ILE A 81 -2.11 -9.03 5.31
C ILE A 81 -1.88 -10.55 5.31
N ALA A 82 -0.68 -11.00 4.94
CA ALA A 82 -0.32 -12.41 4.95
C ALA A 82 -0.41 -13.02 6.35
N PHE A 83 0.07 -12.30 7.37
CA PHE A 83 0.00 -12.74 8.76
C PHE A 83 -1.45 -12.95 9.22
N PHE A 84 -2.33 -11.95 9.01
CA PHE A 84 -3.73 -12.08 9.41
C PHE A 84 -4.51 -13.10 8.57
N ALA A 85 -4.17 -13.26 7.29
CA ALA A 85 -4.75 -14.32 6.46
C ALA A 85 -4.41 -15.71 6.99
N ILE A 86 -3.14 -15.96 7.35
CA ILE A 86 -2.71 -17.23 7.94
C ILE A 86 -3.37 -17.43 9.32
N ALA A 87 -3.38 -16.40 10.17
CA ALA A 87 -4.01 -16.46 11.48
C ALA A 87 -5.52 -16.72 11.41
N GLY A 88 -6.17 -16.26 10.34
CA GLY A 88 -7.58 -16.53 10.04
C GLY A 88 -7.85 -17.89 9.39
N GLY A 89 -6.84 -18.73 9.18
CA GLY A 89 -7.00 -20.04 8.55
C GLY A 89 -7.12 -20.00 7.02
N HIS A 90 -6.60 -18.94 6.38
CA HIS A 90 -6.60 -18.74 4.93
C HIS A 90 -5.17 -18.65 4.36
N PRO A 91 -4.34 -19.70 4.49
CA PRO A 91 -2.97 -19.68 3.99
C PRO A 91 -2.89 -19.51 2.46
N GLU A 92 -3.91 -19.95 1.71
CA GLU A 92 -3.97 -19.76 0.26
C GLU A 92 -4.05 -18.28 -0.13
N VAL A 93 -4.71 -17.45 0.67
CA VAL A 93 -4.78 -16.00 0.46
C VAL A 93 -3.40 -15.36 0.65
N ALA A 94 -2.64 -15.82 1.64
CA ALA A 94 -1.27 -15.34 1.86
C ALA A 94 -0.36 -15.71 0.68
N GLN A 95 -0.43 -16.96 0.20
CA GLN A 95 0.32 -17.42 -0.98
C GLN A 95 -0.04 -16.65 -2.24
N ALA A 96 -1.34 -16.45 -2.48
CA ALA A 96 -1.84 -15.68 -3.62
C ALA A 96 -1.39 -14.21 -3.54
N SER A 97 -1.41 -13.60 -2.35
CA SER A 97 -0.97 -12.22 -2.12
C SER A 97 0.53 -12.05 -2.40
N ILE A 98 1.39 -12.95 -1.90
CA ILE A 98 2.84 -12.90 -2.15
C ILE A 98 3.14 -13.10 -3.63
N THR A 99 2.50 -14.08 -4.27
CA THR A 99 2.65 -14.33 -5.71
C THR A 99 2.20 -13.10 -6.52
N GLY A 100 1.08 -12.50 -6.12
CA GLY A 100 0.54 -11.29 -6.72
C GLY A 100 1.49 -10.10 -6.59
N SER A 101 2.16 -9.92 -5.44
CA SER A 101 3.15 -8.84 -5.24
C SER A 101 4.37 -9.01 -6.17
N ILE A 102 4.88 -10.24 -6.32
CA ILE A 102 5.99 -10.53 -7.24
C ILE A 102 5.60 -10.18 -8.69
N ILE A 103 4.45 -10.67 -9.15
CA ILE A 103 3.92 -10.40 -10.50
C ILE A 103 3.66 -8.90 -10.67
N GLY A 104 3.06 -8.26 -9.67
CA GLY A 104 2.74 -6.84 -9.66
C GLY A 104 3.98 -5.97 -9.83
N ASN A 105 5.05 -6.26 -9.10
CA ASN A 105 6.27 -5.47 -9.18
C ASN A 105 7.03 -5.70 -10.50
N ILE A 106 7.20 -6.95 -10.92
CA ILE A 106 8.03 -7.29 -12.08
C ILE A 106 7.33 -7.00 -13.41
N LEU A 107 6.00 -7.14 -13.49
CA LEU A 107 5.26 -6.93 -14.74
C LEU A 107 4.49 -5.61 -14.74
N LEU A 108 3.61 -5.39 -13.75
CA LEU A 108 2.69 -4.25 -13.77
C LEU A 108 3.42 -2.93 -13.48
N VAL A 109 4.09 -2.82 -12.33
CA VAL A 109 4.78 -1.59 -11.92
C VAL A 109 5.93 -1.27 -12.87
N LEU A 110 6.76 -2.27 -13.18
CA LEU A 110 7.85 -2.10 -14.15
C LEU A 110 7.33 -1.70 -15.53
N GLY A 111 6.30 -2.39 -16.05
CA GLY A 111 5.72 -2.10 -17.36
C GLY A 111 5.12 -0.69 -17.45
N LEU A 112 4.36 -0.27 -16.44
CA LEU A 112 3.82 1.09 -16.36
C LEU A 112 4.94 2.14 -16.26
N SER A 113 6.01 1.84 -15.51
CA SER A 113 7.18 2.72 -15.40
C SER A 113 7.90 2.89 -16.74
N MET A 114 8.06 1.80 -17.51
CA MET A 114 8.63 1.85 -18.85
C MET A 114 7.77 2.67 -19.81
N VAL A 115 6.44 2.46 -19.81
CA VAL A 115 5.50 3.23 -20.64
C VAL A 115 5.56 4.72 -20.28
N ALA A 116 5.44 5.06 -18.99
CA ALA A 116 5.50 6.45 -18.54
C ALA A 116 6.86 7.10 -18.87
N GLY A 117 7.96 6.38 -18.67
CA GLY A 117 9.31 6.83 -19.00
C GLY A 117 9.50 7.08 -20.50
N GLY A 118 9.02 6.16 -21.34
CA GLY A 118 9.12 6.24 -22.80
C GLY A 118 8.21 7.30 -23.43
N LEU A 119 7.05 7.60 -22.82
CA LEU A 119 6.21 8.72 -23.26
C LEU A 119 6.89 10.08 -23.03
N ARG A 120 7.68 10.21 -21.96
CA ARG A 120 8.41 11.44 -21.62
C ARG A 120 9.71 11.59 -22.40
N HIS A 121 10.45 10.50 -22.58
CA HIS A 121 11.72 10.47 -23.31
C HIS A 121 11.51 9.72 -24.62
N LYS A 122 11.02 10.46 -25.63
CA LYS A 122 10.98 9.93 -26.99
C LYS A 122 12.43 9.69 -27.44
N ALA A 123 12.65 8.54 -28.08
CA ALA A 123 13.90 8.24 -28.76
C ALA A 123 14.21 9.29 -29.85
#